data_AF-A0A369GTJ7-F1
#
_entry.id   AF-A0A369GTJ7-F1
#
_cell.length_a   1.000
_cell.length_b   1.000
_cell.length_c   1.000
_cell.angle_alpha   90.00
_cell.angle_beta   90.00
_cell.angle_gamma   90.00
#
_symmetry.space_group_name_H-M   'P 1'
#
loop_
_entity.id
_entity.type
_entity.pdbx_description
1 polymer ?
#
loop_
_entity_poly.entity_id
_entity_poly.type
_entity_poly.pdbx_seq_one_letter_code
_entity_poly.pdbx_strand_id
1 'polypeptide(L)'
;MPSFIRNCLLASALAWAVKAETIRVTATSSNVFSPDTVTAKQGDMIEFHFQSKNHSVVSGVYENPCTPMPLGSGFFSGFMPVEGGGEAKQVFRVTVNSADPMPFFSSQDDECPHGMVGIINPSGDKTLDKYRNQAKSLSRAVSPSGAAYGGDLTDNNDPSVKKNPDGTVRAAASAAAVPVAAMAVAGGVAVMAVLW
;
A
#
# COMPACT_ATOMS: atom_id res chain seq x y z
N MET A 1 -27.39 -59.25 -12.79
CA MET A 1 -27.92 -57.89 -12.53
C MET A 1 -28.14 -57.76 -11.03
N PRO A 2 -27.98 -56.58 -10.41
CA PRO A 2 -27.21 -55.41 -10.88
C PRO A 2 -25.70 -55.72 -10.66
N SER A 3 -24.74 -54.87 -10.30
CA SER A 3 -24.67 -53.39 -10.22
C SER A 3 -23.25 -52.91 -10.54
N PHE A 4 -23.10 -51.69 -11.04
CA PHE A 4 -21.83 -50.96 -11.09
C PHE A 4 -21.97 -49.70 -10.24
N ILE A 5 -21.32 -49.65 -9.07
CA ILE A 5 -21.31 -48.46 -8.21
C ILE A 5 -20.36 -47.43 -8.82
N ARG A 6 -20.94 -46.40 -9.43
CA ARG A 6 -20.22 -45.32 -10.09
C ARG A 6 -19.77 -44.30 -9.04
N ASN A 7 -18.53 -44.42 -8.57
CA ASN A 7 -17.96 -43.50 -7.59
C ASN A 7 -17.86 -42.08 -8.19
N CYS A 8 -18.77 -41.20 -7.81
CA CYS A 8 -18.79 -39.81 -8.26
C CYS A 8 -17.89 -38.98 -7.34
N LEU A 9 -16.65 -38.77 -7.74
CA LEU A 9 -15.72 -37.88 -7.03
C LEU A 9 -16.17 -36.42 -7.21
N LEU A 10 -16.86 -35.89 -6.20
CA LEU A 10 -17.16 -34.46 -6.08
C LEU A 10 -15.90 -33.73 -5.62
N ALA A 11 -15.19 -33.12 -6.57
CA ALA A 11 -14.07 -32.22 -6.27
C ALA A 11 -14.60 -30.84 -5.85
N SER A 12 -14.67 -30.59 -4.54
CA SER A 12 -15.02 -29.28 -3.98
C SER A 12 -13.91 -28.27 -4.24
N ALA A 13 -14.08 -27.41 -5.24
CA ALA A 13 -13.16 -26.31 -5.50
C ALA A 13 -13.32 -25.21 -4.43
N LEU A 14 -12.36 -25.10 -3.50
CA LEU A 14 -12.25 -23.93 -2.64
C LEU A 14 -11.72 -22.74 -3.46
N ALA A 15 -12.60 -21.81 -3.81
CA ALA A 15 -12.22 -20.52 -4.36
C ALA A 15 -11.63 -19.65 -3.23
N TRP A 16 -10.30 -19.49 -3.22
CA TRP A 16 -9.63 -18.56 -2.32
C TRP A 16 -9.82 -17.13 -2.84
N ALA A 17 -10.63 -16.34 -2.14
CA ALA A 17 -10.77 -14.92 -2.44
C ALA A 17 -9.45 -14.19 -2.12
N VAL A 18 -8.68 -13.85 -3.16
CA VAL A 18 -7.49 -13.00 -3.02
C VAL A 18 -7.97 -11.59 -2.70
N LYS A 19 -7.86 -11.20 -1.42
CA LYS A 19 -8.15 -9.85 -0.96
C LYS A 19 -6.98 -8.94 -1.33
N ALA A 20 -7.27 -7.79 -1.94
CA ALA A 20 -6.30 -6.73 -2.16
C ALA A 20 -5.72 -6.23 -0.82
N GLU A 21 -4.41 -6.18 -0.73
CA GLU A 21 -3.67 -5.63 0.42
C GLU A 21 -3.39 -4.14 0.21
N THR A 22 -3.29 -3.37 1.30
CA THR A 22 -2.79 -1.99 1.27
C THR A 22 -1.42 -1.98 1.94
N ILE A 23 -0.39 -1.76 1.12
CA ILE A 23 1.00 -1.81 1.53
C ILE A 23 1.51 -0.39 1.66
N ARG A 24 1.94 -0.03 2.86
CA ARG A 24 2.44 1.30 3.17
C ARG A 24 3.88 1.50 2.71
N VAL A 25 4.16 2.66 2.12
CA VAL A 25 5.52 3.19 1.91
C VAL A 25 5.56 4.61 2.47
N THR A 26 6.59 4.96 3.24
CA THR A 26 6.73 6.30 3.83
C THR A 26 7.90 7.04 3.19
N ALA A 27 7.65 8.17 2.53
CA ALA A 27 8.65 9.18 2.22
C ALA A 27 9.06 9.87 3.53
N THR A 28 10.17 9.44 4.11
CA THR A 28 10.61 9.84 5.45
C THR A 28 11.37 11.17 5.46
N SER A 29 11.35 11.86 6.60
CA SER A 29 12.11 13.11 6.80
C SER A 29 13.63 12.97 6.68
N SER A 30 14.15 11.74 6.55
CA SER A 30 15.54 11.40 6.26
C SER A 30 15.87 11.29 4.76
N ASN A 31 14.97 11.73 3.88
CA ASN A 31 15.09 11.66 2.40
C ASN A 31 15.24 10.22 1.88
N VAL A 32 14.53 9.27 2.50
CA VAL A 32 14.44 7.88 2.04
C VAL A 32 13.01 7.38 2.07
N PHE A 33 12.69 6.45 1.17
CA PHE A 33 11.46 5.67 1.27
C PHE A 33 11.63 4.52 2.28
N SER A 34 10.58 4.21 3.03
CA SER A 34 10.59 3.14 4.03
C SER A 34 9.26 2.39 4.06
N PRO A 35 9.23 1.09 3.71
CA PRO A 35 10.30 0.35 3.03
C PRO A 35 10.63 0.95 1.66
N ASP A 36 11.88 0.81 1.22
CA ASP A 36 12.31 1.20 -0.14
C ASP A 36 12.11 0.07 -1.16
N THR A 37 11.94 -1.17 -0.69
CA THR A 37 11.65 -2.34 -1.51
C THR A 37 10.33 -2.97 -1.08
N VAL A 38 9.41 -3.16 -2.02
CA VAL A 38 8.07 -3.72 -1.77
C VAL A 38 7.82 -4.92 -2.67
N THR A 39 7.12 -5.93 -2.16
CA THR A 39 6.52 -7.01 -2.96
C THR A 39 5.00 -6.89 -2.87
N ALA A 40 4.32 -6.85 -4.00
CA ALA A 40 2.89 -6.61 -4.12
C ALA A 40 2.27 -7.42 -5.27
N LYS A 41 1.04 -7.88 -5.13
CA LYS A 41 0.30 -8.59 -6.18
C LYS A 41 -0.49 -7.59 -7.03
N GLN A 42 -0.87 -8.03 -8.23
CA GLN A 42 -1.84 -7.28 -9.03
C GLN A 42 -3.15 -7.12 -8.25
N GLY A 43 -3.64 -5.88 -8.15
CA GLY A 43 -4.81 -5.49 -7.36
C GLY A 43 -4.49 -4.95 -5.96
N ASP A 44 -3.27 -5.14 -5.44
CA ASP A 44 -2.84 -4.50 -4.20
C ASP A 44 -2.65 -2.98 -4.40
N MET A 45 -2.68 -2.24 -3.30
CA MET A 45 -2.54 -0.78 -3.27
C MET A 45 -1.25 -0.40 -2.55
N ILE A 46 -0.39 0.39 -3.20
CA ILE A 46 0.72 1.05 -2.51
C ILE A 46 0.23 2.40 -1.99
N GLU A 47 0.29 2.59 -0.68
CA GLU A 47 -0.11 3.81 0.01
C GLU A 47 1.14 4.58 0.44
N PHE A 48 1.41 5.68 -0.27
CA PHE A 48 2.55 6.56 -0.01
C PHE A 48 2.17 7.62 1.04
N HIS A 49 2.82 7.54 2.18
CA HIS A 49 2.81 8.54 3.25
C HIS A 49 3.98 9.50 3.10
N PHE A 50 3.82 10.74 3.55
CA PHE A 50 4.83 11.79 3.44
C PHE A 50 5.08 12.41 4.81
N GLN A 51 6.32 12.42 5.27
CA GLN A 51 6.76 13.09 6.49
C GLN A 51 7.32 14.50 6.17
N SER A 52 7.72 15.21 7.22
CA SER A 52 8.38 16.53 7.19
C SER A 52 9.38 16.72 6.04
N LYS A 53 9.36 17.92 5.42
CA LYS A 53 10.00 18.34 4.15
C LYS A 53 9.00 18.30 2.97
N ASN A 54 9.49 18.54 1.76
CA ASN A 54 8.71 18.46 0.54
C ASN A 54 9.21 17.29 -0.30
N HIS A 55 8.45 16.20 -0.35
CA HIS A 55 8.80 15.01 -1.10
C HIS A 55 7.83 14.80 -2.26
N SER A 56 8.22 13.97 -3.22
CA SER A 56 7.30 13.45 -4.23
C SER A 56 7.52 11.95 -4.44
N VAL A 57 6.59 11.32 -5.13
CA VAL A 57 6.67 9.93 -5.58
C VAL A 57 6.36 9.92 -7.08
N VAL A 58 7.34 9.53 -7.88
CA VAL A 58 7.28 9.47 -9.34
C VAL A 58 7.67 8.05 -9.78
N SER A 59 6.88 7.42 -10.65
CA SER A 59 7.28 6.16 -11.29
C SER A 59 8.43 6.41 -12.27
N GLY A 60 9.53 5.68 -12.13
CA GLY A 60 10.74 5.86 -12.94
C GLY A 60 10.91 4.85 -14.07
N VAL A 61 11.76 5.22 -15.03
CA VAL A 61 12.30 4.27 -16.02
C VAL A 61 13.47 3.53 -15.37
N TYR A 62 13.45 2.19 -15.35
CA TYR A 62 14.49 1.41 -14.65
C TYR A 62 15.89 1.63 -15.25
N GLU A 63 15.99 1.67 -16.57
CA GLU A 63 17.22 1.83 -17.33
C GLU A 63 17.76 3.27 -17.34
N ASN A 64 16.94 4.24 -16.89
CA ASN A 64 17.30 5.65 -16.77
C ASN A 64 16.69 6.26 -15.49
N PRO A 65 17.34 6.06 -14.32
CA PRO A 65 16.82 6.52 -13.04
C PRO A 65 16.56 8.02 -12.97
N CYS A 66 15.79 8.44 -11.96
CA CYS A 66 15.41 9.84 -11.74
C CYS A 66 14.70 10.52 -12.93
N THR A 67 14.26 9.74 -13.92
CA THR A 67 13.49 10.17 -15.08
C THR A 67 12.10 9.53 -15.01
N PRO A 68 11.00 10.30 -15.17
CA PRO A 68 9.65 9.77 -15.10
C PRO A 68 9.36 8.83 -16.26
N MET A 69 8.49 7.84 -16.01
CA MET A 69 7.78 7.13 -17.07
C MET A 69 6.99 8.13 -17.94
N PRO A 70 6.79 7.84 -19.24
CA PRO A 70 5.94 8.64 -20.11
C PRO A 70 4.55 8.87 -19.51
N LEU A 71 3.97 10.05 -19.74
CA LEU A 71 2.64 10.41 -19.25
C LEU A 71 1.59 9.40 -19.75
N GLY A 72 0.77 8.87 -18.84
CA GLY A 72 -0.18 7.79 -19.10
C GLY A 72 0.36 6.37 -18.84
N SER A 73 1.67 6.20 -18.66
CA SER A 73 2.33 4.91 -18.38
C SER A 73 2.92 4.82 -16.97
N GLY A 74 2.48 5.69 -16.06
CA GLY A 74 3.09 5.83 -14.73
C GLY A 74 2.29 6.78 -13.83
N PHE A 75 2.88 7.12 -12.69
CA PHE A 75 2.29 7.95 -11.63
C PHE A 75 3.19 9.09 -11.16
N PHE A 76 2.55 10.11 -10.60
CA PHE A 76 3.17 11.22 -9.88
C PHE A 76 2.22 11.66 -8.75
N SER A 77 2.73 11.76 -7.53
CA SER A 77 1.94 12.25 -6.38
C SER A 77 1.68 13.76 -6.39
N GLY A 78 2.34 14.52 -7.26
CA GLY A 78 2.63 15.92 -6.99
C GLY A 78 3.73 16.07 -5.93
N PHE A 79 4.03 17.31 -5.57
CA PHE A 79 4.88 17.64 -4.42
C PHE A 79 4.04 17.72 -3.15
N MET A 80 4.49 17.07 -2.08
CA MET A 80 3.77 16.88 -0.82
C MET A 80 4.53 17.57 0.33
N PRO A 81 4.36 18.90 0.51
CA PRO A 81 5.05 19.64 1.56
C PRO A 81 4.40 19.40 2.93
N VAL A 82 5.25 19.06 3.92
CA VAL A 82 4.86 18.82 5.31
C VAL A 82 5.73 19.69 6.23
N GLU A 83 5.07 20.61 6.93
CA GLU A 83 5.70 21.48 7.92
C GLU A 83 5.69 20.85 9.32
N GLY A 84 6.71 21.15 10.13
CA GLY A 84 6.82 20.64 11.50
C GLY A 84 7.16 19.16 11.55
N GLY A 85 6.58 18.43 12.51
CA GLY A 85 6.79 16.99 12.71
C GLY A 85 5.49 16.20 12.66
N GLY A 86 5.49 15.06 11.96
CA GLY A 86 4.33 14.23 11.69
C GLY A 86 4.25 13.88 10.21
N GLU A 87 3.03 13.73 9.71
CA GLU A 87 2.76 13.36 8.31
C GLU A 87 1.79 14.31 7.60
N ALA A 88 1.84 14.27 6.27
CA ALA A 88 0.87 14.94 5.41
C ALA A 88 -0.57 14.53 5.75
N LYS A 89 -1.50 15.48 5.58
CA LYS A 89 -2.93 15.25 5.70
C LYS A 89 -3.49 14.33 4.60
N GLN A 90 -2.74 14.09 3.53
CA GLN A 90 -3.11 13.22 2.43
C GLN A 90 -2.02 12.19 2.16
N VAL A 91 -2.45 10.99 1.80
CA VAL A 91 -1.61 9.92 1.24
C VAL A 91 -1.87 9.83 -0.27
N PHE A 92 -0.88 9.34 -1.01
CA PHE A 92 -1.00 9.05 -2.44
C PHE A 92 -1.10 7.55 -2.66
N ARG A 93 -2.14 7.07 -3.36
CA ARG A 93 -2.45 5.65 -3.53
C ARG A 93 -2.29 5.22 -4.97
N VAL A 94 -1.55 4.14 -5.20
CA VAL A 94 -1.32 3.55 -6.52
C VAL A 94 -1.73 2.08 -6.52
N THR A 95 -2.67 1.70 -7.40
CA THR A 95 -3.02 0.30 -7.63
C THR A 95 -1.92 -0.40 -8.44
N VAL A 96 -1.47 -1.55 -7.95
CA VAL A 96 -0.48 -2.40 -8.63
C VAL A 96 -1.17 -3.16 -9.76
N ASN A 97 -0.80 -2.87 -11.01
CA ASN A 97 -1.47 -3.41 -12.20
C ASN A 97 -0.75 -4.61 -12.83
N SER A 98 0.51 -4.87 -12.49
CA SER A 98 1.27 -6.06 -12.90
C SER A 98 2.28 -6.48 -11.84
N ALA A 99 2.93 -7.63 -12.05
CA ALA A 99 4.01 -8.13 -11.20
C ALA A 99 5.41 -7.67 -11.68
N ASP A 100 5.48 -6.72 -12.61
CA ASP A 100 6.75 -6.25 -13.18
C ASP A 100 7.50 -5.31 -12.22
N PRO A 101 8.84 -5.20 -12.30
CA PRO A 101 9.60 -4.25 -11.51
C PRO A 101 9.22 -2.79 -11.82
N MET A 102 8.64 -2.10 -10.83
CA MET A 102 8.22 -0.70 -10.92
C MET A 102 9.10 0.15 -9.98
N PRO A 103 10.20 0.74 -10.46
CA PRO A 103 10.99 1.66 -9.66
C PRO A 103 10.27 3.00 -9.49
N PHE A 104 10.54 3.67 -8.37
CA PHE A 104 10.00 5.00 -8.08
C PHE A 104 11.04 5.86 -7.37
N PHE A 105 10.87 7.18 -7.42
CA PHE A 105 11.82 8.14 -6.88
C PHE A 105 11.15 9.44 -6.40
N SER A 106 11.83 10.22 -5.55
CA SER A 106 11.45 11.61 -5.29
C SER A 106 12.09 12.52 -6.32
N SER A 107 11.25 13.32 -6.98
CA SER A 107 11.66 14.32 -7.98
C SER A 107 11.96 15.71 -7.38
N GLN A 108 12.07 15.81 -6.06
CA GLN A 108 12.56 17.01 -5.37
C GLN A 108 14.07 17.12 -5.58
N ASP A 109 14.50 18.24 -6.18
CA ASP A 109 15.90 18.64 -6.36
C ASP A 109 16.88 17.49 -6.69
N ASP A 110 17.71 17.13 -5.72
CA ASP A 110 18.75 16.08 -5.79
C ASP A 110 18.41 14.84 -4.94
N GLU A 111 17.19 14.71 -4.42
CA GLU A 111 16.82 13.61 -3.53
C GLU A 111 17.01 12.25 -4.21
N CYS A 112 16.60 12.09 -5.47
CA CYS A 112 16.79 10.84 -6.21
C CYS A 112 18.28 10.47 -6.41
N PRO A 113 19.17 11.35 -6.92
CA PRO A 113 20.62 11.14 -6.91
C PRO A 113 21.19 10.77 -5.53
N HIS A 114 20.70 11.41 -4.47
CA HIS A 114 21.11 11.10 -3.09
C HIS A 114 20.48 9.81 -2.51
N GLY A 115 19.69 9.08 -3.29
CA GLY A 115 19.18 7.76 -2.93
C GLY A 115 17.73 7.75 -2.43
N MET A 116 16.94 8.81 -2.65
CA MET A 116 15.49 8.76 -2.46
C MET A 116 14.83 8.04 -3.65
N VAL A 117 15.07 6.74 -3.69
CA VAL A 117 14.60 5.77 -4.68
C VAL A 117 14.06 4.53 -3.98
N GLY A 118 13.10 3.87 -4.62
CA GLY A 118 12.55 2.59 -4.20
C GLY A 118 12.09 1.75 -5.40
N ILE A 119 11.66 0.52 -5.14
CA ILE A 119 11.15 -0.40 -6.16
C ILE A 119 10.05 -1.31 -5.63
N ILE A 120 8.97 -1.45 -6.41
CA ILE A 120 7.95 -2.48 -6.22
C ILE A 120 8.30 -3.65 -7.13
N ASN A 121 8.15 -4.88 -6.62
CA ASN A 121 8.37 -6.14 -7.35
C ASN A 121 9.73 -6.26 -8.06
N PRO A 122 10.87 -6.05 -7.38
CA PRO A 122 12.18 -6.30 -7.98
C PRO A 122 12.27 -7.77 -8.44
N SER A 123 12.77 -8.00 -9.65
CA SER A 123 12.82 -9.35 -10.22
C SER A 123 14.03 -9.54 -11.13
N GLY A 124 14.54 -10.78 -11.16
CA GLY A 124 15.70 -11.15 -11.96
C GLY A 124 16.90 -10.27 -11.65
N ASP A 125 17.35 -9.52 -12.66
CA ASP A 125 18.49 -8.62 -12.54
C ASP A 125 18.08 -7.16 -12.23
N LYS A 126 16.78 -6.84 -12.17
CA LYS A 126 16.23 -5.51 -11.86
C LYS A 126 16.08 -5.30 -10.34
N THR A 127 17.20 -5.06 -9.66
CA THR A 127 17.27 -4.82 -8.21
C THR A 127 17.26 -3.33 -7.85
N LEU A 128 16.91 -3.01 -6.60
CA LEU A 128 17.01 -1.63 -6.10
C LEU A 128 18.46 -1.11 -6.10
N ASP A 129 19.43 -1.94 -5.70
CA ASP A 129 20.84 -1.52 -5.59
C ASP A 129 21.41 -1.03 -6.92
N LYS A 130 21.09 -1.69 -8.04
CA LYS A 130 21.50 -1.24 -9.38
C LYS A 130 20.86 0.11 -9.72
N TYR A 131 19.55 0.23 -9.55
CA TYR A 131 18.80 1.47 -9.80
C TYR A 131 19.35 2.64 -8.96
N ARG A 132 19.56 2.40 -7.66
CA ARG A 132 20.14 3.31 -6.68
C ARG A 132 21.58 3.72 -7.04
N ASN A 133 22.40 2.80 -7.53
CA ASN A 133 23.78 3.09 -7.91
C ASN A 133 23.89 3.85 -9.25
N GLN A 134 22.98 3.59 -10.19
CA GLN A 134 22.86 4.39 -11.41
C GLN A 134 22.35 5.80 -11.11
N ALA A 135 21.34 5.95 -10.23
CA ALA A 135 20.79 7.24 -9.82
C ALA A 135 21.86 8.21 -9.26
N LYS A 136 22.79 7.71 -8.45
CA LYS A 136 23.92 8.49 -7.88
C LYS A 136 24.86 9.12 -8.91
N SER A 137 24.80 8.72 -10.18
CA SER A 137 25.61 9.32 -11.25
C SER A 137 24.96 10.57 -11.90
N LEU A 138 23.70 10.86 -11.53
CA LEU A 138 22.92 11.97 -12.06
C LEU A 138 23.04 13.20 -11.15
N SER A 139 22.84 14.41 -11.70
CA SER A 139 22.94 15.66 -10.93
C SER A 139 21.62 16.12 -10.31
N ARG A 140 20.48 15.69 -10.85
CA ARG A 140 19.12 16.07 -10.40
C ARG A 140 18.09 15.10 -10.94
N ALA A 141 16.90 15.13 -10.36
CA ALA A 141 15.73 14.50 -10.97
C ALA A 141 15.11 15.33 -12.12
N VAL A 142 14.38 14.63 -12.98
CA VAL A 142 13.38 15.20 -13.88
C VAL A 142 12.02 15.11 -13.18
N SER A 143 11.42 16.26 -12.89
CA SER A 143 10.09 16.34 -12.26
C SER A 143 9.01 16.43 -13.36
N PRO A 144 7.94 15.63 -13.30
CA PRO A 144 6.76 15.84 -14.13
C PRO A 144 6.15 17.23 -13.89
N SER A 145 5.51 17.80 -14.90
CA SER A 145 4.74 19.04 -14.78
C SER A 145 3.25 18.75 -14.56
N GLY A 146 2.56 19.66 -13.88
CA GLY A 146 1.13 19.57 -13.62
C GLY A 146 0.78 18.96 -12.25
N ALA A 147 -0.47 18.49 -12.15
CA ALA A 147 -1.01 17.89 -10.93
C ALA A 147 -0.64 16.40 -10.80
N ALA A 148 -1.06 15.78 -9.69
CA ALA A 148 -0.93 14.34 -9.47
C ALA A 148 -1.66 13.54 -10.57
N TYR A 149 -1.11 12.37 -10.93
CA TYR A 149 -1.69 11.45 -11.90
C TYR A 149 -1.27 9.99 -11.64
N GLY A 150 -2.00 9.03 -12.21
CA GLY A 150 -1.68 7.59 -12.10
C GLY A 150 -1.94 6.97 -10.72
N GLY A 151 -2.66 7.70 -9.86
CA GLY A 151 -3.03 7.31 -8.50
C GLY A 151 -3.91 8.40 -7.88
N ASP A 152 -4.43 8.14 -6.68
CA ASP A 152 -5.39 9.00 -5.99
C ASP A 152 -4.79 9.65 -4.73
N LEU A 153 -5.07 10.94 -4.52
CA LEU A 153 -4.81 11.61 -3.24
C LEU A 153 -6.02 11.45 -2.31
N THR A 154 -5.82 10.87 -1.13
CA THR A 154 -6.91 10.63 -0.15
C THR A 154 -6.48 11.03 1.26
N ASP A 155 -7.43 11.33 2.15
CA ASP A 155 -7.14 11.70 3.53
C ASP A 155 -6.28 10.65 4.25
N ASN A 156 -5.24 11.12 4.94
CA ASN A 156 -4.39 10.29 5.79
C ASN A 156 -5.14 9.96 7.09
N ASN A 157 -5.39 8.67 7.32
CA ASN A 157 -6.11 8.17 8.49
C ASN A 157 -5.17 7.66 9.60
N ASP A 158 -3.86 7.91 9.49
CA ASP A 158 -2.86 7.52 10.48
C ASP A 158 -3.03 8.30 11.81
N PRO A 159 -3.01 7.63 12.99
CA PRO A 159 -3.13 8.28 14.30
C PRO A 159 -2.06 9.34 14.62
N SER A 160 -0.91 9.32 13.94
CA SER A 160 0.18 10.29 14.12
C SER A 160 -0.08 11.65 13.48
N VAL A 161 -1.10 11.77 12.61
CA VAL A 161 -1.52 13.05 12.01
C VAL A 161 -2.10 13.95 13.09
N LYS A 162 -1.41 15.04 13.41
CA LYS A 162 -1.92 16.05 14.36
C LYS A 162 -3.13 16.76 13.78
N LYS A 163 -4.32 16.39 14.26
CA LYS A 163 -5.60 16.97 13.86
C LYS A 163 -5.82 18.33 14.55
N ASN A 164 -6.18 19.36 13.77
CA ASN A 164 -6.56 20.66 14.34
C ASN A 164 -7.95 20.60 15.02
N PRO A 165 -8.26 21.53 15.94
CA PRO A 165 -9.43 21.43 16.83
C PRO A 165 -10.79 21.65 16.15
N ASP A 166 -10.82 22.07 14.89
CA ASP A 166 -12.02 22.36 14.11
C ASP A 166 -12.54 21.18 13.29
N GLY A 167 -11.66 20.22 12.98
CA GLY A 167 -11.91 19.20 11.97
C GLY A 167 -13.18 18.43 12.26
N THR A 168 -14.22 18.60 11.41
CA THR A 168 -15.58 18.12 11.68
C THR A 168 -15.74 16.60 11.48
N VAL A 169 -15.00 15.84 12.27
CA VAL A 169 -15.45 14.57 12.83
C VAL A 169 -16.16 14.87 14.15
N ARG A 170 -17.42 14.44 14.29
CA ARG A 170 -18.14 14.59 15.55
C ARG A 170 -17.57 13.58 16.56
N ALA A 171 -17.05 14.06 17.68
CA ALA A 171 -16.67 13.18 18.79
C ALA A 171 -17.92 12.51 19.37
N ALA A 172 -17.93 11.18 19.43
CA ALA A 172 -18.85 10.45 20.29
C ALA A 172 -18.35 10.55 21.74
N ALA A 173 -19.21 10.94 22.68
CA ALA A 173 -18.87 10.91 24.09
C ALA A 173 -18.76 9.44 24.55
N SER A 174 -17.63 9.09 25.18
CA SER A 174 -17.46 7.78 25.80
C SER A 174 -18.36 7.65 27.04
N ALA A 175 -19.49 6.97 26.88
CA ALA A 175 -20.22 6.40 28.02
C ALA A 175 -19.56 5.07 28.39
N ALA A 176 -19.04 4.96 29.63
CA ALA A 176 -18.53 3.71 30.14
C ALA A 176 -19.68 2.69 30.33
N ALA A 177 -19.46 1.44 29.91
CA ALA A 177 -20.38 0.34 30.15
C ALA A 177 -19.68 -0.79 30.94
N VAL A 178 -20.21 -1.04 32.14
CA VAL A 178 -19.86 -2.14 33.05
C VAL A 178 -20.43 -3.46 32.48
N PRO A 179 -19.84 -4.65 32.73
CA PRO A 179 -20.18 -5.86 31.98
C PRO A 179 -21.51 -6.47 32.44
N VAL A 180 -22.32 -6.93 31.48
CA VAL A 180 -23.48 -7.78 31.74
C VAL A 180 -23.06 -9.25 31.69
N ALA A 181 -23.34 -9.98 32.77
CA ALA A 181 -22.97 -11.39 32.90
C ALA A 181 -23.76 -12.29 31.94
N ALA A 182 -23.13 -13.40 31.53
CA ALA A 182 -23.77 -14.42 30.71
C ALA A 182 -24.91 -15.12 31.48
N MET A 183 -26.10 -15.19 30.87
CA MET A 183 -27.15 -16.12 31.30
C MET A 183 -27.10 -17.36 30.41
N ALA A 184 -26.75 -18.50 31.03
CA ALA A 184 -26.98 -19.80 30.43
C ALA A 184 -28.48 -20.13 30.47
N VAL A 185 -29.02 -20.66 29.38
CA VAL A 185 -30.30 -21.37 29.39
C VAL A 185 -30.02 -22.83 29.02
N ALA A 186 -30.26 -23.72 29.98
CA ALA A 186 -30.15 -25.15 29.82
C ALA A 186 -31.50 -25.78 29.44
N GLY A 187 -31.45 -26.91 28.74
CA GLY A 187 -32.61 -27.75 28.41
C GLY A 187 -33.01 -27.68 26.92
N GLY A 188 -33.26 -28.79 26.24
CA GLY A 188 -33.06 -30.17 26.67
C GLY A 188 -33.62 -31.20 25.68
N VAL A 189 -32.82 -32.24 25.41
CA VAL A 189 -33.19 -33.63 25.06
C VAL A 189 -34.25 -33.88 23.97
N ALA A 190 -33.82 -34.53 22.89
CA ALA A 190 -34.58 -35.63 22.28
C ALA A 190 -33.62 -36.71 21.78
N VAL A 191 -33.85 -37.96 22.22
CA VAL A 191 -33.05 -39.16 21.90
C VAL A 191 -33.62 -39.86 20.67
N MET A 192 -32.79 -40.58 19.91
CA MET A 192 -33.08 -41.84 19.17
C MET A 192 -31.74 -42.36 18.61
N ALA A 193 -30.99 -43.20 19.33
CA ALA A 193 -31.18 -44.64 19.53
C ALA A 193 -30.95 -45.49 18.26
N VAL A 194 -29.80 -46.17 18.20
CA VAL A 194 -29.61 -47.43 17.45
C VAL A 194 -28.79 -48.38 18.35
N LEU A 195 -29.23 -49.63 18.43
CA LEU A 195 -28.62 -50.70 19.23
C LEU A 195 -27.86 -51.67 18.33
N TRP A 196 -26.68 -52.08 18.79
CA TRP A 196 -25.87 -53.25 18.36
C TRP A 196 -25.38 -53.26 16.90
#